data_AF-A0A959SSJ9-F1
#
_entry.id   AF-A0A959SSJ9-F1
#
_cell.length_a   1.000
_cell.length_b   1.000
_cell.length_c   1.000
_cell.angle_alpha   90.00
_cell.angle_beta   90.00
_cell.angle_gamma   90.00
#
_symmetry.space_group_name_H-M   'P 1'
#
loop_
_entity.id
_entity.type
_entity.pdbx_description
1 polymer ?
#
loop_
_entity_poly.entity_id
_entity_poly.type
_entity_poly.pdbx_seq_one_letter_code
_entity_poly.pdbx_strand_id
1 'polypeptide(L)'
;EFRDACNAFFEKKNAHYTSLKDRFKAIREKKEALIAAAEELKGSTAWRQTADKLKALQQQWKEAGHAGQRDEHKLWTRFRAACDAFFQARSASFEQQDAEQAQHVQAKEALIKEIDAFTLTGDRHADMEALKAFSTRWLNGGRVSPKQYDRLSAQYRAALDKQYGQLRLNDGERRKLSFQSRLQDLASAPDGKERIERECRLVKRKIEEVEAEIRQSEENMGKFSFKSAAGEAMKKEMEKSIHRMRQEIERLQAQYKQLRTELRASATAVETSTAADEQGK
;
A
#
# COMPACT_ATOMS: atom_id res chain seq x y z
N GLU A 1 -5.76 -5.20 -83.82
CA GLU A 1 -5.86 -6.38 -82.93
C GLU A 1 -4.69 -6.55 -81.96
N PHE A 2 -3.48 -6.96 -82.38
CA PHE A 2 -2.35 -7.16 -81.44
C PHE A 2 -1.91 -5.88 -80.71
N ARG A 3 -1.83 -4.75 -81.44
CA ARG A 3 -1.45 -3.45 -80.87
C ARG A 3 -2.48 -2.96 -79.84
N ASP A 4 -3.76 -3.14 -80.13
CA ASP A 4 -4.86 -2.74 -79.25
C ASP A 4 -4.90 -3.61 -77.98
N ALA A 5 -4.65 -4.91 -78.11
CA ALA A 5 -4.51 -5.83 -76.98
C ALA A 5 -3.29 -5.48 -76.11
N CYS A 6 -2.15 -5.12 -76.72
CA CYS A 6 -0.97 -4.65 -75.99
C CYS A 6 -1.25 -3.34 -75.25
N ASN A 7 -1.89 -2.36 -75.90
CA ASN A 7 -2.26 -1.09 -75.27
C ASN A 7 -3.19 -1.32 -74.08
N ALA A 8 -4.24 -2.12 -74.24
CA ALA A 8 -5.17 -2.47 -73.16
C ALA A 8 -4.48 -3.19 -71.99
N PHE A 9 -3.50 -4.05 -72.27
CA PHE A 9 -2.68 -4.69 -71.24
C PHE A 9 -1.80 -3.68 -70.49
N PHE A 10 -1.09 -2.79 -71.20
CA PHE A 10 -0.24 -1.77 -70.57
C PHE A 10 -1.05 -0.73 -69.79
N GLU A 11 -2.25 -0.37 -70.24
CA GLU A 11 -3.19 0.48 -69.50
C GLU A 11 -3.63 -0.18 -68.19
N LYS A 12 -4.08 -1.44 -68.23
CA LYS A 12 -4.44 -2.20 -67.03
C LYS A 12 -3.26 -2.38 -66.08
N LYS A 13 -2.07 -2.65 -66.63
CA LYS A 13 -0.83 -2.78 -65.87
C LYS A 13 -0.49 -1.47 -65.16
N ASN A 14 -0.51 -0.35 -65.88
CA ASN A 14 -0.23 0.97 -65.32
C ASN A 14 -1.26 1.35 -64.26
N ALA A 15 -2.56 1.13 -64.52
CA ALA A 15 -3.63 1.37 -63.55
C ALA A 15 -3.44 0.54 -62.26
N HIS A 16 -3.05 -0.74 -62.39
CA HIS A 16 -2.76 -1.59 -61.25
C HIS A 16 -1.56 -1.08 -60.42
N TYR A 17 -0.45 -0.71 -61.06
CA TYR A 17 0.73 -0.18 -60.35
C TYR A 17 0.46 1.19 -59.72
N THR A 18 -0.33 2.06 -60.37
CA THR A 18 -0.77 3.33 -59.79
C THR A 18 -1.64 3.10 -58.55
N SER A 19 -2.65 2.23 -58.64
CA SER A 19 -3.51 1.87 -57.50
C SER A 19 -2.72 1.24 -56.35
N LEU A 20 -1.76 0.37 -56.65
CA LEU A 20 -0.88 -0.24 -55.65
C LEU A 20 0.01 0.80 -54.95
N LYS A 21 0.57 1.74 -55.72
CA LYS A 21 1.38 2.85 -55.19
C LYS A 21 0.55 3.75 -54.27
N ASP A 22 -0.67 4.11 -54.67
CA ASP A 22 -1.57 4.93 -53.87
C ASP A 22 -1.98 4.21 -52.58
N ARG A 23 -2.25 2.90 -52.65
CA ARG A 23 -2.53 2.08 -51.46
C ARG A 23 -1.34 2.04 -50.50
N PHE A 24 -0.13 1.82 -51.00
CA PHE A 24 1.09 1.85 -50.17
C PHE A 24 1.34 3.22 -49.55
N LYS A 25 1.09 4.30 -50.29
CA LYS A 25 1.17 5.68 -49.77
C LYS A 25 0.19 5.90 -48.62
N ALA A 26 -1.08 5.51 -48.78
CA ALA A 26 -2.08 5.65 -47.72
C ALA A 26 -1.76 4.80 -46.47
N ILE A 27 -1.25 3.58 -46.66
CA ILE A 27 -0.80 2.73 -45.53
C ILE A 27 0.42 3.35 -44.83
N ARG A 28 1.35 3.92 -45.60
CA ARG A 28 2.51 4.62 -45.05
C ARG A 28 2.10 5.82 -44.20
N GLU A 29 1.21 6.68 -44.68
CA GLU A 29 0.71 7.84 -43.92
C GLU A 29 0.04 7.41 -42.61
N LYS A 30 -0.78 6.33 -42.65
CA LYS A 30 -1.34 5.74 -41.43
C LYS A 30 -0.26 5.28 -40.45
N LYS A 31 0.77 4.58 -40.93
CA LYS A 31 1.88 4.12 -40.09
C LYS A 31 2.74 5.26 -39.54
N GLU A 32 2.94 6.31 -40.31
CA GLU A 32 3.62 7.54 -39.83
C GLU A 32 2.83 8.21 -38.70
N ALA A 33 1.50 8.26 -38.79
CA ALA A 33 0.65 8.75 -37.70
C ALA A 33 0.72 7.86 -36.43
N LEU A 34 0.74 6.53 -36.60
CA LEU A 34 0.91 5.59 -35.48
C LEU A 34 2.28 5.75 -34.81
N ILE A 35 3.33 6.01 -35.60
CA ILE A 35 4.68 6.29 -35.07
C ILE A 35 4.67 7.58 -34.26
N ALA A 36 4.08 8.66 -34.78
CA ALA A 36 4.00 9.93 -34.06
C ALA A 36 3.30 9.76 -32.69
N ALA A 37 2.15 9.07 -32.68
CA ALA A 37 1.44 8.77 -31.45
C ALA A 37 2.26 7.91 -30.47
N ALA A 38 3.04 6.94 -30.95
CA ALA A 38 3.93 6.15 -30.10
C ALA A 38 5.12 6.98 -29.58
N GLU A 39 5.68 7.87 -30.40
CA GLU A 39 6.79 8.75 -30.05
C GLU A 39 6.38 9.78 -28.97
N GLU A 40 5.15 10.27 -28.98
CA GLU A 40 4.58 11.11 -27.90
C GLU A 40 4.46 10.37 -26.58
N LEU A 41 4.11 9.08 -26.64
CA LEU A 41 3.88 8.26 -25.45
C LEU A 41 5.17 7.68 -24.84
N LYS A 42 6.29 7.71 -25.57
CA LYS A 42 7.52 7.00 -25.18
C LYS A 42 8.10 7.42 -23.81
N GLY A 43 7.91 8.68 -23.43
CA GLY A 43 8.42 9.27 -22.18
C GLY A 43 7.38 9.37 -21.05
N SER A 44 6.16 8.88 -21.26
CA SER A 44 5.09 8.97 -20.27
C SER A 44 5.37 8.06 -19.07
N THR A 45 5.22 8.59 -17.86
CA THR A 45 5.33 7.84 -16.59
C THR A 45 3.99 7.25 -16.13
N ALA A 46 2.90 7.50 -16.86
CA ALA A 46 1.61 6.87 -16.64
C ALA A 46 1.64 5.42 -17.16
N TRP A 47 2.42 4.56 -16.50
CA TRP A 47 2.84 3.24 -17.00
C TRP A 47 1.68 2.35 -17.47
N ARG A 48 0.60 2.27 -16.69
CA ARG A 48 -0.55 1.41 -17.01
C ARG A 48 -1.32 1.91 -18.24
N GLN A 49 -1.78 3.16 -18.19
CA GLN A 49 -2.57 3.75 -19.27
C GLN A 49 -1.78 3.81 -20.59
N THR A 50 -0.50 4.14 -20.50
CA THR A 50 0.39 4.25 -21.66
C THR A 50 0.68 2.87 -22.25
N ALA A 51 0.90 1.84 -21.43
CA ALA A 51 1.07 0.47 -21.92
C ALA A 51 -0.18 -0.01 -22.69
N ASP A 52 -1.37 0.29 -22.20
CA ASP A 52 -2.62 -0.07 -22.88
C ASP A 52 -2.78 0.68 -24.22
N LYS A 53 -2.45 1.98 -24.25
CA LYS A 53 -2.43 2.77 -25.49
C LYS A 53 -1.42 2.24 -26.51
N LEU A 54 -0.18 1.94 -26.09
CA LEU A 54 0.85 1.40 -26.99
C LEU A 54 0.46 0.02 -27.53
N LYS A 55 -0.17 -0.85 -26.73
CA LYS A 55 -0.73 -2.13 -27.22
C LYS A 55 -1.81 -1.91 -28.27
N ALA A 56 -2.69 -0.92 -28.08
CA ALA A 56 -3.70 -0.57 -29.08
C ALA A 56 -3.04 -0.07 -30.39
N LEU A 57 -2.01 0.77 -30.30
CA LEU A 57 -1.24 1.20 -31.48
C LEU A 57 -0.55 0.03 -32.19
N GLN A 58 0.01 -0.93 -31.45
CA GLN A 58 0.59 -2.16 -32.03
C GLN A 58 -0.46 -3.01 -32.76
N GLN A 59 -1.70 -3.02 -32.27
CA GLN A 59 -2.80 -3.70 -32.94
C GLN A 59 -3.21 -2.98 -34.23
N GLN A 60 -3.39 -1.65 -34.17
CA GLN A 60 -3.67 -0.81 -35.35
C GLN A 60 -2.56 -0.91 -36.40
N TRP A 61 -1.30 -1.05 -35.98
CA TRP A 61 -0.17 -1.27 -36.88
C TRP A 61 -0.32 -2.56 -37.70
N LYS A 62 -0.72 -3.66 -37.04
CA LYS A 62 -0.94 -4.96 -37.70
C LYS A 62 -2.12 -4.88 -38.68
N GLU A 63 -3.17 -4.15 -38.32
CA GLU A 63 -4.37 -3.96 -39.14
C GLU A 63 -4.12 -3.05 -40.35
N ALA A 64 -3.19 -2.11 -40.27
CA ALA A 64 -2.88 -1.18 -41.35
C ALA A 64 -2.33 -1.85 -42.63
N GLY A 65 -1.82 -3.08 -42.55
CA GLY A 65 -1.27 -3.82 -43.70
C GLY A 65 0.18 -3.41 -44.05
N HIS A 66 0.61 -3.63 -45.29
CA HIS A 66 2.01 -3.44 -45.72
C HIS A 66 2.19 -2.18 -46.56
N ALA A 67 3.22 -1.36 -46.28
CA ALA A 67 3.52 -0.12 -47.00
C ALA A 67 4.52 -0.31 -48.16
N GLY A 68 4.80 -1.55 -48.53
CA GLY A 68 5.81 -1.92 -49.52
C GLY A 68 7.21 -2.10 -48.89
N GLN A 69 8.01 -3.00 -49.47
CA GLN A 69 9.27 -3.47 -48.85
C GLN A 69 10.26 -2.36 -48.53
N ARG A 70 10.33 -1.31 -49.36
CA ARG A 70 11.28 -0.21 -49.21
C ARG A 70 11.06 0.60 -47.93
N ASP A 71 9.80 0.89 -47.61
CA ASP A 71 9.45 1.82 -46.53
C ASP A 71 9.06 1.05 -45.24
N GLU A 72 8.53 -0.17 -45.37
CA GLU A 72 8.07 -0.98 -44.23
C GLU A 72 9.13 -1.18 -43.15
N HIS A 73 10.36 -1.57 -43.53
CA HIS A 73 11.41 -1.85 -42.55
C HIS A 73 11.79 -0.60 -41.74
N LYS A 74 11.86 0.57 -42.39
CA LYS A 74 12.16 1.85 -41.75
C LYS A 74 11.05 2.26 -40.79
N LEU A 75 9.81 2.16 -41.25
CA LEU A 75 8.62 2.51 -40.44
C LEU A 75 8.54 1.58 -39.22
N TRP A 76 8.70 0.27 -39.41
CA TRP A 76 8.66 -0.71 -38.31
C TRP A 76 9.77 -0.46 -37.28
N THR A 77 10.98 -0.19 -37.74
CA THR A 77 12.12 0.08 -36.84
C THR A 77 11.86 1.29 -35.97
N ARG A 78 11.32 2.38 -36.53
CA ARG A 78 10.95 3.59 -35.77
C ARG A 78 9.83 3.33 -34.77
N PHE A 79 8.76 2.69 -35.23
CA PHE A 79 7.61 2.36 -34.37
C PHE A 79 8.02 1.49 -33.18
N ARG A 80 8.82 0.45 -33.47
CA ARG A 80 9.34 -0.46 -32.46
C ARG A 80 10.28 0.26 -31.49
N ALA A 81 11.18 1.11 -31.97
CA ALA A 81 12.09 1.87 -31.11
C ALA A 81 11.33 2.74 -30.10
N ALA A 82 10.23 3.40 -30.51
CA ALA A 82 9.40 4.19 -29.60
C ALA A 82 8.72 3.31 -28.53
N CYS A 83 8.18 2.15 -28.94
CA CYS A 83 7.60 1.18 -28.01
C CYS A 83 8.63 0.61 -27.03
N ASP A 84 9.79 0.18 -27.55
CA ASP A 84 10.85 -0.45 -26.77
C ASP A 84 11.42 0.55 -25.75
N ALA A 85 11.60 1.82 -26.11
CA ALA A 85 12.04 2.87 -25.19
C ALA A 85 11.10 3.01 -23.98
N PHE A 86 9.78 3.01 -24.19
CA PHE A 86 8.81 3.06 -23.11
C PHE A 86 8.88 1.82 -22.20
N PHE A 87 8.89 0.62 -22.80
CA PHE A 87 8.90 -0.63 -22.01
C PHE A 87 10.21 -0.84 -21.26
N GLN A 88 11.34 -0.38 -21.81
CA GLN A 88 12.63 -0.36 -21.11
C GLN A 88 12.61 0.60 -19.93
N ALA A 89 12.15 1.85 -20.13
CA ALA A 89 12.04 2.83 -19.05
C ALA A 89 11.11 2.35 -17.93
N ARG A 90 9.98 1.75 -18.31
CA ARG A 90 9.04 1.13 -17.37
C ARG A 90 9.71 0.02 -16.57
N SER A 91 10.37 -0.92 -17.25
CA SER A 91 11.02 -2.07 -16.59
C SER A 91 12.12 -1.62 -15.63
N ALA A 92 12.98 -0.71 -16.06
CA ALA A 92 14.02 -0.13 -15.23
C ALA A 92 13.45 0.58 -13.98
N SER A 93 12.33 1.30 -14.12
CA SER A 93 11.67 1.94 -12.97
C SER A 93 11.12 0.92 -11.97
N PHE A 94 10.54 -0.19 -12.42
CA PHE A 94 10.06 -1.25 -11.52
C PHE A 94 11.22 -2.01 -10.88
N GLU A 95 12.28 -2.32 -11.63
CA GLU A 95 13.49 -2.96 -11.09
C GLU A 95 14.16 -2.10 -10.01
N GLN A 96 14.24 -0.78 -10.23
CA GLN A 96 14.75 0.14 -9.21
C GLN A 96 13.85 0.15 -7.96
N GLN A 97 12.53 0.22 -8.12
CA GLN A 97 11.60 0.19 -7.00
C GLN A 97 11.69 -1.12 -6.21
N ASP A 98 11.88 -2.25 -6.88
CA ASP A 98 12.03 -3.56 -6.26
C ASP A 98 13.37 -3.66 -5.52
N ALA A 99 14.44 -3.11 -6.09
CA ALA A 99 15.75 -3.04 -5.44
C ALA A 99 15.73 -2.16 -4.18
N GLU A 100 15.11 -0.98 -4.25
CA GLU A 100 14.93 -0.09 -3.10
C GLU A 100 14.10 -0.76 -1.99
N GLN A 101 12.99 -1.41 -2.35
CA GLN A 101 12.19 -2.18 -1.39
C GLN A 101 12.98 -3.32 -0.76
N ALA A 102 13.81 -4.04 -1.53
CA ALA A 102 14.66 -5.11 -1.00
C ALA A 102 15.67 -4.56 0.01
N GLN A 103 16.27 -3.40 -0.25
CA GLN A 103 17.17 -2.72 0.70
C GLN A 103 16.42 -2.32 1.98
N HIS A 104 15.20 -1.77 1.87
CA HIS A 104 14.39 -1.42 3.04
C HIS A 104 13.99 -2.65 3.87
N VAL A 105 13.66 -3.77 3.21
CA VAL A 105 13.39 -5.05 3.90
C VAL A 105 14.61 -5.49 4.69
N GLN A 106 15.80 -5.51 4.07
CA GLN A 106 17.04 -5.89 4.75
C GLN A 106 17.36 -4.97 5.94
N ALA A 107 17.18 -3.65 5.78
CA ALA A 107 17.40 -2.69 6.85
C ALA A 107 16.43 -2.91 8.03
N LYS A 108 15.15 -3.20 7.74
CA LYS A 108 14.15 -3.52 8.77
C LYS A 108 14.45 -4.85 9.46
N GLU A 109 14.86 -5.88 8.73
CA GLU A 109 15.28 -7.17 9.31
C GLU A 109 16.52 -7.03 10.20
N ALA A 110 17.50 -6.22 9.77
CA ALA A 110 18.68 -5.91 10.57
C ALA A 110 18.30 -5.17 11.87
N LEU A 111 17.42 -4.17 11.77
CA LEU A 111 16.92 -3.44 12.94
C LEU A 111 16.20 -4.36 13.93
N ILE A 112 15.38 -5.31 13.46
CA ILE A 112 14.72 -6.29 14.34
C ILE A 112 15.75 -7.14 15.07
N LYS A 113 16.79 -7.62 14.38
CA LYS A 113 17.89 -8.38 14.99
C LYS A 113 18.67 -7.54 16.02
N GLU A 114 18.90 -6.26 15.74
CA GLU A 114 19.53 -5.32 16.68
C GLU A 114 18.67 -5.18 17.95
N ILE A 115 17.35 -5.01 17.81
CA ILE A 115 16.42 -4.93 18.96
C ILE A 115 16.45 -6.23 19.76
N ASP A 116 16.45 -7.39 19.10
CA ASP A 116 16.48 -8.69 19.78
C ASP A 116 17.79 -8.95 20.54
N ALA A 117 18.91 -8.45 20.01
CA ALA A 117 20.23 -8.56 20.61
C ALA A 117 20.50 -7.46 21.66
N PHE A 118 19.67 -6.41 21.70
CA PHE A 118 19.82 -5.32 22.64
C PHE A 118 19.66 -5.81 24.07
N THR A 119 20.66 -5.53 24.90
CA THR A 119 20.66 -5.82 26.33
C THR A 119 20.44 -4.54 27.11
N LEU A 120 19.47 -4.56 28.02
CA LEU A 120 19.20 -3.43 28.91
C LEU A 120 20.41 -3.13 29.79
N THR A 121 20.74 -1.85 29.90
CA THR A 121 21.85 -1.34 30.71
C THR A 121 21.50 -1.27 32.20
N GLY A 122 20.20 -1.29 32.52
CA GLY A 122 19.68 -1.13 33.88
C GLY A 122 19.42 0.34 34.24
N ASP A 123 19.89 1.29 33.43
CA ASP A 123 19.44 2.68 33.49
C ASP A 123 18.14 2.82 32.68
N ARG A 124 17.03 3.00 33.42
CA ARG A 124 15.70 3.15 32.84
C ARG A 124 15.63 4.28 31.80
N HIS A 125 16.30 5.40 32.02
CA HIS A 125 16.24 6.52 31.09
C HIS A 125 16.99 6.20 29.81
N ALA A 126 18.23 5.70 29.93
CA ALA A 126 19.05 5.32 28.79
C ALA A 126 18.38 4.21 27.95
N ASP A 127 17.83 3.19 28.62
CA ASP A 127 17.14 2.08 27.96
C ASP A 127 15.88 2.55 27.23
N MET A 128 15.10 3.48 27.81
CA MET A 128 13.93 4.07 27.16
C MET A 128 14.30 4.88 25.92
N GLU A 129 15.36 5.68 25.99
CA GLU A 129 15.83 6.47 24.85
C GLU A 129 16.33 5.56 23.72
N ALA A 130 17.02 4.46 24.03
CA ALA A 130 17.42 3.46 23.05
C ALA A 130 16.20 2.82 22.34
N LEU A 131 15.17 2.42 23.09
CA LEU A 131 13.95 1.83 22.52
C LEU A 131 13.16 2.83 21.65
N LYS A 132 13.12 4.12 22.04
CA LYS A 132 12.56 5.17 21.19
C LYS A 132 13.37 5.37 19.92
N ALA A 133 14.70 5.36 19.99
CA ALA A 133 15.57 5.49 18.82
C ALA A 133 15.35 4.36 17.82
N PHE A 134 15.16 3.12 18.29
CA PHE A 134 14.76 2.01 17.42
C PHE A 134 13.40 2.25 16.76
N SER A 135 12.44 2.80 17.51
CA SER A 135 11.13 3.16 16.93
C SER A 135 11.26 4.22 15.85
N THR A 136 12.05 5.27 16.06
CA THR A 136 12.32 6.28 15.02
C THR A 136 12.97 5.68 13.78
N ARG A 137 13.97 4.80 13.95
CA ARG A 137 14.62 4.09 12.82
C ARG A 137 13.64 3.19 12.07
N TRP A 138 12.72 2.53 12.78
CA TRP A 138 11.67 1.71 12.17
C TRP A 138 10.76 2.53 11.27
N LEU A 139 10.30 3.68 11.78
CA LEU A 139 9.41 4.60 11.07
C LEU A 139 10.08 5.24 9.85
N ASN A 140 11.38 5.55 9.96
CA ASN A 140 12.16 6.13 8.86
C ASN A 140 12.72 5.08 7.90
N GLY A 141 12.61 3.79 8.22
CA GLY A 141 12.97 2.70 7.31
C GLY A 141 11.92 2.64 6.21
N GLY A 142 12.31 2.97 4.98
CA GLY A 142 11.42 3.24 3.84
C GLY A 142 10.38 2.15 3.51
N ARG A 143 9.62 2.41 2.44
CA ARG A 143 8.47 1.57 2.09
C ARG A 143 8.90 0.18 1.64
N VAL A 144 8.09 -0.80 2.03
CA VAL A 144 8.17 -2.21 1.62
C VAL A 144 6.80 -2.66 1.12
N SER A 145 6.73 -3.79 0.42
CA SER A 145 5.44 -4.34 -0.02
C SER A 145 4.51 -4.62 1.18
N PRO A 146 3.18 -4.53 1.02
CA PRO A 146 2.24 -4.73 2.14
C PRO A 146 2.41 -6.06 2.87
N LYS A 147 2.63 -7.14 2.12
CA LYS A 147 2.87 -8.49 2.70
C LYS A 147 4.13 -8.55 3.54
N GLN A 148 5.22 -7.92 3.08
CA GLN A 148 6.47 -7.86 3.84
C GLN A 148 6.32 -6.94 5.05
N TYR A 149 5.62 -5.81 4.91
CA TYR A 149 5.33 -4.91 6.02
C TYR A 149 4.64 -5.65 7.17
N ASP A 150 3.55 -6.38 6.89
CA ASP A 150 2.80 -7.11 7.91
C ASP A 150 3.69 -8.12 8.66
N ARG A 151 4.51 -8.88 7.93
CA ARG A 151 5.46 -9.84 8.51
C ARG A 151 6.49 -9.16 9.41
N LEU A 152 7.15 -8.13 8.89
CA LEU A 152 8.24 -7.43 9.59
C LEU A 152 7.71 -6.64 10.79
N SER A 153 6.56 -5.98 10.65
CA SER A 153 5.89 -5.24 11.73
C SER A 153 5.49 -6.17 12.88
N ALA A 154 5.00 -7.38 12.58
CA ALA A 154 4.70 -8.37 13.62
C ALA A 154 5.97 -8.80 14.39
N GLN A 155 7.07 -9.06 13.68
CA GLN A 155 8.36 -9.41 14.30
C GLN A 155 8.94 -8.26 15.12
N TYR A 156 8.91 -7.04 14.58
CA TYR A 156 9.33 -5.82 15.26
C TYR A 156 8.55 -5.57 16.56
N ARG A 157 7.22 -5.69 16.51
CA ARG A 157 6.37 -5.55 17.70
C ARG A 157 6.70 -6.59 18.76
N ALA A 158 6.88 -7.85 18.36
CA ALA A 158 7.27 -8.91 19.28
C ALA A 158 8.64 -8.65 19.94
N ALA A 159 9.63 -8.16 19.16
CA ALA A 159 10.95 -7.82 19.68
C ALA A 159 10.88 -6.66 20.68
N LEU A 160 10.14 -5.59 20.37
CA LEU A 160 9.96 -4.46 21.31
C LEU A 160 9.18 -4.86 22.56
N ASP A 161 8.09 -5.61 22.44
CA ASP A 161 7.30 -6.07 23.59
C ASP A 161 8.14 -6.92 24.54
N LYS A 162 9.04 -7.75 24.00
CA LYS A 162 10.03 -8.52 24.78
C LYS A 162 10.96 -7.58 25.55
N GLN A 163 11.46 -6.51 24.94
CA GLN A 163 12.33 -5.54 25.61
C GLN A 163 11.57 -4.74 26.69
N TYR A 164 10.35 -4.27 26.39
CA TYR A 164 9.48 -3.64 27.40
C TYR A 164 9.12 -4.57 28.57
N GLY A 165 9.07 -5.89 28.32
CA GLY A 165 8.83 -6.89 29.35
C GLY A 165 10.00 -7.09 30.33
N GLN A 166 11.24 -6.83 29.91
CA GLN A 166 12.42 -6.96 30.76
C GLN A 166 12.68 -5.72 31.63
N LEU A 167 12.12 -4.57 31.25
CA LEU A 167 12.18 -3.37 32.05
C LEU A 167 11.36 -3.54 33.34
N ARG A 168 11.88 -3.06 34.47
CA ARG A 168 11.18 -3.05 35.78
C ARG A 168 10.04 -2.01 35.81
N LEU A 169 9.15 -2.09 34.84
CA LEU A 169 7.96 -1.26 34.74
C LEU A 169 6.80 -1.91 35.48
N ASN A 170 5.90 -1.10 36.02
CA ASN A 170 4.60 -1.64 36.42
C ASN A 170 3.80 -2.08 35.18
N ASP A 171 2.87 -3.01 35.36
CA ASP A 171 2.11 -3.57 34.25
C ASP A 171 1.30 -2.52 33.46
N GLY A 172 0.86 -1.45 34.13
CA GLY A 172 0.12 -0.34 33.50
C GLY A 172 0.98 0.44 32.51
N GLU A 173 2.17 0.85 32.93
CA GLU A 173 3.15 1.60 32.14
C GLU A 173 3.62 0.79 30.93
N ARG A 174 3.95 -0.49 31.14
CA ARG A 174 4.34 -1.40 30.06
C ARG A 174 3.26 -1.49 28.98
N ARG A 175 2.01 -1.71 29.39
CA ARG A 175 0.87 -1.78 28.45
C ARG A 175 0.67 -0.47 27.71
N LYS A 176 0.81 0.67 28.38
CA LYS A 176 0.69 1.98 27.75
C LYS A 176 1.77 2.20 26.68
N LEU A 177 3.03 1.88 27.00
CA LEU A 177 4.15 2.00 26.05
C LEU A 177 3.99 1.07 24.84
N SER A 178 3.64 -0.19 25.09
CA SER A 178 3.41 -1.19 24.03
C SER A 178 2.27 -0.73 23.10
N PHE A 179 1.18 -0.20 23.67
CA PHE A 179 0.07 0.34 22.90
C PHE A 179 0.47 1.57 22.08
N GLN A 180 1.22 2.51 22.66
CA GLN A 180 1.70 3.70 21.95
C GLN A 180 2.60 3.35 20.78
N SER A 181 3.54 2.42 20.96
CA SER A 181 4.41 1.95 19.88
C SER A 181 3.60 1.25 18.78
N ARG A 182 2.64 0.40 19.15
CA ARG A 182 1.72 -0.22 18.18
C ARG A 182 0.88 0.82 17.42
N LEU A 183 0.39 1.85 18.10
CA LEU A 183 -0.40 2.91 17.45
C LEU A 183 0.42 3.66 16.40
N GLN A 184 1.67 4.01 16.73
CA GLN A 184 2.58 4.67 15.77
C GLN A 184 2.91 3.78 14.57
N ASP A 185 3.15 2.49 14.80
CA ASP A 185 3.38 1.51 13.74
C ASP A 185 2.14 1.31 12.84
N LEU A 186 0.94 1.29 13.43
CA LEU A 186 -0.31 1.24 12.67
C LEU A 186 -0.53 2.51 11.85
N ALA A 187 -0.29 3.69 12.43
CA ALA A 187 -0.44 4.97 11.74
C ALA A 187 0.52 5.10 10.56
N SER A 188 1.71 4.51 10.66
CA SER A 188 2.76 4.60 9.64
C SER A 188 2.66 3.51 8.56
N ALA A 189 1.70 2.58 8.69
CA ALA A 189 1.45 1.57 7.68
C ALA A 189 0.89 2.20 6.38
N PRO A 190 1.11 1.60 5.20
CA PRO A 190 0.59 2.11 3.92
C PRO A 190 -0.92 2.34 3.90
N ASP A 191 -1.68 1.52 4.63
CA ASP A 191 -3.14 1.55 4.84
C ASP A 191 -3.48 1.90 6.30
N GLY A 192 -2.68 2.78 6.91
CA GLY A 192 -2.75 3.08 8.34
C GLY A 192 -4.10 3.62 8.79
N LYS A 193 -4.76 4.45 7.97
CA LYS A 193 -6.11 4.97 8.24
C LYS A 193 -7.12 3.84 8.39
N GLU A 194 -7.21 2.96 7.41
CA GLU A 194 -8.15 1.83 7.38
C GLU A 194 -7.88 0.84 8.52
N ARG A 195 -6.60 0.66 8.88
CA ARG A 195 -6.20 -0.16 10.03
C ARG A 195 -6.64 0.45 11.35
N ILE A 196 -6.38 1.73 11.58
CA ILE A 196 -6.81 2.43 12.79
C ILE A 196 -8.34 2.42 12.91
N GLU A 197 -9.07 2.64 11.83
CA GLU A 197 -10.53 2.54 11.82
C GLU A 197 -11.01 1.12 12.18
N ARG A 198 -10.35 0.09 11.67
CA ARG A 198 -10.66 -1.31 12.02
C ARG A 198 -10.43 -1.56 13.51
N GLU A 199 -9.30 -1.11 14.06
CA GLU A 199 -8.99 -1.22 15.49
C GLU A 199 -10.02 -0.45 16.34
N CYS A 200 -10.44 0.75 15.92
CA CYS A 200 -11.52 1.49 16.58
C CYS A 200 -12.80 0.67 16.68
N ARG A 201 -13.20 0.01 15.58
CA ARG A 201 -14.40 -0.86 15.55
C ARG A 201 -14.24 -2.08 16.46
N LEU A 202 -13.06 -2.69 16.49
CA LEU A 202 -12.76 -3.84 17.34
C LEU A 202 -12.81 -3.47 18.83
N VAL A 203 -12.14 -2.39 19.22
CA VAL A 203 -12.14 -1.91 20.61
C VAL A 203 -13.55 -1.51 21.03
N LYS A 204 -14.30 -0.81 20.17
CA LYS A 204 -15.70 -0.44 20.45
C LYS A 204 -16.58 -1.67 20.69
N ARG A 205 -16.48 -2.68 19.82
CA ARG A 205 -17.21 -3.94 20.01
C ARG A 205 -16.83 -4.61 21.33
N LYS A 206 -15.54 -4.59 21.69
CA LYS A 206 -15.10 -5.17 22.95
C LYS A 206 -15.67 -4.46 24.18
N ILE A 207 -15.78 -3.13 24.12
CA ILE A 207 -16.47 -2.34 25.16
C ILE A 207 -17.93 -2.80 25.28
N GLU A 208 -18.65 -2.88 24.16
CA GLU A 208 -20.06 -3.30 24.13
C GLU A 208 -20.27 -4.72 24.68
N GLU A 209 -19.34 -5.65 24.38
CA GLU A 209 -19.33 -7.02 24.95
C GLU A 209 -19.17 -7.01 26.47
N VAL A 210 -18.14 -6.31 26.99
CA VAL A 210 -17.88 -6.26 28.45
C VAL A 210 -19.02 -5.53 29.17
N GLU A 211 -19.60 -4.49 28.58
CA GLU A 211 -20.79 -3.83 29.13
C GLU A 211 -21.99 -4.77 29.20
N ALA A 212 -22.18 -5.65 28.20
CA ALA A 212 -23.22 -6.67 28.23
C ALA A 212 -22.97 -7.71 29.34
N GLU A 213 -21.72 -8.15 29.53
CA GLU A 213 -21.33 -9.06 30.60
C GLU A 213 -21.57 -8.46 32.00
N ILE A 214 -21.29 -7.17 32.18
CA ILE A 214 -21.62 -6.44 33.41
C ILE A 214 -23.13 -6.44 33.64
N ARG A 215 -23.92 -6.05 32.63
CA ARG A 215 -25.40 -6.03 32.75
C ARG A 215 -25.96 -7.39 33.16
N GLN A 216 -25.48 -8.46 32.52
CA GLN A 216 -25.88 -9.82 32.86
C GLN A 216 -25.48 -10.21 34.29
N SER A 217 -24.26 -9.85 34.71
CA SER A 217 -23.76 -10.12 36.06
C SER A 217 -24.58 -9.40 37.13
N GLU A 218 -24.95 -8.14 36.87
CA GLU A 218 -25.79 -7.32 37.75
C GLU A 218 -27.22 -7.88 37.83
N GLU A 219 -27.81 -8.27 36.69
CA GLU A 219 -29.13 -8.91 36.64
C GLU A 219 -29.12 -10.24 37.40
N ASN A 220 -28.09 -11.07 37.21
CA ASN A 220 -27.92 -12.32 37.92
C ASN A 220 -27.85 -12.07 39.43
N MET A 221 -27.04 -11.11 39.88
CA MET A 221 -26.98 -10.73 41.30
C MET A 221 -28.34 -10.30 41.84
N GLY A 222 -29.13 -9.55 41.08
CA GLY A 222 -30.48 -9.13 41.47
C GLY A 222 -31.46 -10.30 41.66
N LYS A 223 -31.24 -11.43 40.97
CA LYS A 223 -32.10 -12.63 41.05
C LYS A 223 -31.73 -13.57 42.19
N PHE A 224 -30.51 -13.55 42.70
CA PHE A 224 -30.05 -14.45 43.76
C PHE A 224 -30.30 -13.88 45.17
N SER A 225 -30.70 -14.76 46.10
CA SER A 225 -30.83 -14.44 47.52
C SER A 225 -29.53 -14.77 48.26
N PHE A 226 -28.82 -13.76 48.73
CA PHE A 226 -27.50 -13.91 49.39
C PHE A 226 -27.57 -13.90 50.92
N LYS A 227 -28.50 -14.66 51.52
CA LYS A 227 -28.73 -14.64 52.98
C LYS A 227 -27.83 -15.58 53.79
N SER A 228 -27.08 -16.48 53.15
CA SER A 228 -26.14 -17.39 53.81
C SER A 228 -24.71 -16.84 53.72
N ALA A 229 -23.83 -17.24 54.63
CA ALA A 229 -22.41 -16.87 54.58
C ALA A 229 -21.74 -17.24 53.24
N ALA A 230 -22.13 -18.37 52.64
CA ALA A 230 -21.69 -18.77 51.31
C ALA A 230 -22.24 -17.85 50.21
N GLY A 231 -23.50 -17.41 50.32
CA GLY A 231 -24.11 -16.44 49.41
C GLY A 231 -23.45 -15.07 49.49
N GLU A 232 -23.14 -14.57 50.68
CA GLU A 232 -22.42 -13.31 50.87
C GLU A 232 -21.00 -13.35 50.26
N ALA A 233 -20.29 -14.48 50.42
CA ALA A 233 -19.00 -14.68 49.79
C ALA A 233 -19.09 -14.66 48.24
N MET A 234 -20.12 -15.32 47.67
CA MET A 234 -20.39 -15.30 46.24
C MET A 234 -20.72 -13.89 45.74
N LYS A 235 -21.58 -13.16 46.46
CA LYS A 235 -21.93 -11.76 46.15
C LYS A 235 -20.68 -10.89 46.09
N LYS A 236 -19.80 -11.01 47.09
CA LYS A 236 -18.54 -10.24 47.15
C LYS A 236 -17.61 -10.56 45.98
N GLU A 237 -17.55 -11.81 45.52
CA GLU A 237 -16.75 -12.17 44.35
C GLU A 237 -17.36 -11.66 43.04
N MET A 238 -18.69 -11.69 42.91
CA MET A 238 -19.39 -11.08 41.77
C MET A 238 -19.16 -9.57 41.72
N GLU A 239 -19.26 -8.86 42.85
CA GLU A 239 -18.96 -7.43 42.95
C GLU A 239 -17.52 -7.10 42.54
N LYS A 240 -16.54 -7.89 43.00
CA LYS A 240 -15.15 -7.76 42.57
C LYS A 240 -14.98 -8.02 41.07
N SER A 241 -15.70 -8.99 40.52
CA SER A 241 -15.68 -9.27 39.09
C SER A 241 -16.21 -8.10 38.27
N ILE A 242 -17.36 -7.55 38.67
CA ILE A 242 -17.94 -6.34 38.05
C ILE A 242 -16.98 -5.17 38.14
N HIS A 243 -16.33 -4.98 39.29
CA HIS A 243 -15.32 -3.92 39.44
C HIS A 243 -14.15 -4.08 38.46
N ARG A 244 -13.61 -5.31 38.30
CA ARG A 244 -12.56 -5.61 37.32
C ARG A 244 -13.02 -5.35 35.88
N MET A 245 -14.24 -5.73 35.52
CA MET A 245 -14.82 -5.47 34.20
C MET A 245 -14.99 -3.97 33.92
N ARG A 246 -15.41 -3.19 34.93
CA ARG A 246 -15.51 -1.72 34.81
C ARG A 246 -14.14 -1.07 34.59
N GLN A 247 -13.10 -1.51 35.31
CA GLN A 247 -11.73 -1.04 35.08
C GLN A 247 -11.23 -1.37 33.65
N GLU A 248 -11.61 -2.53 33.13
CA GLU A 248 -11.28 -2.90 31.75
C GLU A 248 -11.99 -2.01 30.72
N ILE A 249 -13.26 -1.66 30.94
CA ILE A 249 -13.99 -0.69 30.09
C ILE A 249 -13.28 0.65 30.08
N GLU A 250 -12.91 1.20 31.25
CA GLU A 250 -12.19 2.48 31.34
C GLU A 250 -10.88 2.44 30.53
N ARG A 251 -10.15 1.32 30.61
CA ARG A 251 -8.93 1.10 29.82
C ARG A 251 -9.20 1.07 28.32
N LEU A 252 -10.20 0.31 27.88
CA LEU A 252 -10.58 0.19 26.46
C LEU A 252 -11.08 1.53 25.92
N GLN A 253 -11.83 2.30 26.71
CA GLN A 253 -12.27 3.65 26.35
C GLN A 253 -11.08 4.60 26.17
N ALA A 254 -10.07 4.53 27.04
CA ALA A 254 -8.86 5.32 26.88
C ALA A 254 -8.09 4.96 25.59
N GLN A 255 -7.97 3.67 25.27
CA GLN A 255 -7.38 3.20 24.01
C GLN A 255 -8.18 3.67 22.79
N TYR A 256 -9.51 3.54 22.83
CA TYR A 256 -10.41 4.01 21.77
C TYR A 256 -10.27 5.52 21.55
N LYS A 257 -10.16 6.30 22.62
CA LYS A 257 -9.93 7.75 22.54
C LYS A 257 -8.60 8.06 21.85
N GLN A 258 -7.53 7.36 22.18
CA GLN A 258 -6.22 7.54 21.53
C GLN A 258 -6.26 7.21 20.03
N LEU A 259 -6.86 6.07 19.66
CA LEU A 259 -7.04 5.68 18.26
C LEU A 259 -7.84 6.73 17.47
N ARG A 260 -8.92 7.25 18.06
CA ARG A 260 -9.75 8.27 17.41
C ARG A 260 -9.05 9.62 17.27
N THR A 261 -8.21 9.99 18.24
CA THR A 261 -7.37 11.19 18.13
C THR A 261 -6.37 11.06 16.99
N GLU A 262 -5.70 9.92 16.88
CA GLU A 262 -4.76 9.65 15.78
C GLU A 262 -5.46 9.70 14.42
N LEU A 263 -6.64 9.08 14.32
CA LEU A 263 -7.44 9.11 13.10
C LEU A 263 -7.81 10.54 12.69
N ARG A 264 -8.16 11.40 13.64
CA ARG A 264 -8.43 12.83 13.37
C ARG A 264 -7.17 13.58 12.94
N ALA A 265 -6.05 13.35 13.61
CA ALA A 265 -4.77 13.97 13.28
C ALA A 265 -4.34 13.63 11.83
N SER A 266 -4.51 12.37 11.44
CA SER A 266 -4.24 11.92 10.07
C SER A 266 -5.14 12.60 9.03
N ALA A 267 -6.42 12.87 9.36
CA ALA A 267 -7.35 13.57 8.46
C ALA A 267 -6.95 15.04 8.24
N THR A 268 -6.61 15.76 9.32
CA THR A 268 -6.17 17.16 9.25
C THR A 268 -4.83 17.33 8.52
N ALA A 269 -3.92 16.36 8.61
CA ALA A 269 -2.65 16.38 7.89
C ALA A 269 -2.84 16.22 6.37
N VAL A 270 -3.84 15.44 5.95
CA VAL A 270 -4.19 15.29 4.54
C VAL A 270 -4.80 16.58 3.98
N GLU A 271 -5.75 17.19 4.71
CA GLU A 271 -6.42 18.44 4.29
C GLU A 271 -5.43 19.61 4.13
N THR A 272 -4.46 19.71 5.03
CA THR A 272 -3.40 20.74 4.97
C THR A 272 -2.39 20.49 3.84
N SER A 273 -2.05 19.23 3.56
CA SER A 273 -1.20 18.88 2.41
C SER A 273 -1.89 19.14 1.07
N THR A 274 -3.19 18.85 0.95
CA THR A 274 -3.95 19.14 -0.28
C THR A 274 -4.14 20.63 -0.51
N ALA A 275 -4.35 21.42 0.55
CA ALA A 275 -4.46 22.87 0.44
C ALA A 275 -3.13 23.55 0.05
N ALA A 276 -1.99 22.98 0.45
CA ALA A 276 -0.67 23.48 0.08
C ALA A 276 -0.31 23.19 -1.39
N ASP A 277 -0.66 22.00 -1.91
CA ASP A 277 -0.44 21.64 -3.32
C ASP A 277 -1.35 22.44 -4.29
N GLU A 278 -2.53 22.90 -3.83
CA GLU A 278 -3.42 23.76 -4.63
C GLU A 278 -2.99 25.24 -4.65
N GLN A 279 -2.23 25.70 -3.66
CA GLN A 279 -1.70 27.07 -3.62
C GLN A 279 -0.32 27.23 -4.29
N GLY A 280 0.33 26.11 -4.64
CA GLY A 280 1.64 26.08 -5.32
C GLY A 280 1.60 25.84 -6.83
N LYS A 281 0.41 25.86 -7.46
CA LYS A 281 0.22 25.74 -8.91
C LYS A 281 -0.21 27.04 -9.56
#